data_AF-A0A9F2R438-F1
#
_entry.id   AF-A0A9F2R438-F1
#
_cell.length_a   1.000
_cell.length_b   1.000
_cell.length_c   1.000
_cell.angle_alpha   90.00
_cell.angle_beta   90.00
_cell.angle_gamma   90.00
#
_symmetry.space_group_name_H-M   'P 1'
#
loop_
_entity.id
_entity.type
_entity.pdbx_description
1 polymer ?
#
loop_
_entity_poly.entity_id
_entity_poly.type
_entity_poly.pdbx_seq_one_letter_code
_entity_poly.pdbx_strand_id
1 'polypeptide(L)'
;MSSEREKMTEETHPDDDSYIVRVKAVVMTRDDSSGGWLPQEGGGLSRVGVCKIQCTEANGRNGFLIHGERQKDKLVVLECYVKKDLIYTKANPTFHHWKVDNRKFGLTFLSPADARAFDRGVRKAIEDLTEGSTTSSSTIHNETEVGDDDVFT
;
A
#
# COMPACT_ATOMS: atom_id res chain seq x y z
N MET A 1 40.96 -15.87 -13.48
CA MET A 1 39.58 -16.36 -13.32
C MET A 1 38.80 -15.28 -12.59
N SER A 2 38.26 -14.32 -13.35
CA SER A 2 37.43 -13.24 -12.78
C SER A 2 36.04 -13.79 -12.57
N SER A 3 35.60 -13.87 -11.32
CA SER A 3 34.22 -14.23 -10.97
C SER A 3 33.40 -12.94 -10.99
N GLU A 4 32.68 -12.74 -12.08
CA GLU A 4 31.62 -11.76 -12.20
C GLU A 4 30.45 -12.28 -11.35
N ARG A 5 30.26 -11.72 -10.16
CA ARG A 5 29.07 -12.01 -9.35
C ARG A 5 27.88 -11.35 -10.03
N GLU A 6 27.09 -12.16 -10.71
CA GLU A 6 25.81 -11.81 -11.28
C GLU A 6 24.96 -11.09 -10.23
N LYS A 7 24.57 -9.86 -10.56
CA LYS A 7 23.71 -9.02 -9.75
C LYS A 7 22.31 -9.63 -9.78
N MET A 8 22.00 -10.47 -8.80
CA MET A 8 20.65 -10.96 -8.58
C MET A 8 19.74 -9.75 -8.41
N THR A 9 18.87 -9.48 -9.38
CA THR A 9 17.76 -8.56 -9.21
C THR A 9 16.87 -9.14 -8.12
N GLU A 10 16.90 -8.49 -6.96
CA GLU A 10 16.00 -8.79 -5.85
C GLU A 10 14.57 -8.51 -6.33
N GLU A 11 13.89 -9.57 -6.77
CA GLU A 11 12.44 -9.61 -6.94
C GLU A 11 11.86 -9.16 -5.59
N THR A 12 11.46 -7.90 -5.54
CA THR A 12 11.12 -7.17 -4.32
C THR A 12 9.70 -7.56 -3.93
N HIS A 13 9.50 -8.84 -3.64
CA HIS A 13 8.28 -9.30 -3.01
C HIS A 13 8.20 -8.62 -1.64
N PRO A 14 7.14 -7.84 -1.36
CA PRO A 14 7.00 -7.19 -0.07
C PRO A 14 6.93 -8.26 1.01
N ASP A 15 7.78 -8.17 2.04
CA ASP A 15 7.74 -9.07 3.19
C ASP A 15 6.32 -9.14 3.77
N ASP A 16 5.91 -10.30 4.25
CA ASP A 16 4.53 -10.53 4.70
C ASP A 16 4.11 -9.57 5.85
N ASP A 17 5.08 -9.09 6.64
CA ASP A 17 4.90 -8.13 7.73
C ASP A 17 4.75 -6.67 7.26
N SER A 18 5.04 -6.38 5.99
CA SER A 18 4.88 -5.04 5.42
C SER A 18 3.43 -4.68 5.09
N TYR A 19 2.54 -5.68 5.04
CA TYR A 19 1.13 -5.48 4.67
C TYR A 19 0.31 -4.90 5.83
N ILE A 20 -0.25 -3.72 5.64
CA ILE A 20 -1.19 -3.12 6.59
C ILE A 20 -2.63 -3.62 6.38
N VAL A 21 -2.93 -4.17 5.21
CA VAL A 21 -4.18 -4.88 4.91
C VAL A 21 -3.93 -5.92 3.82
N ARG A 22 -4.64 -7.05 3.91
CA ARG A 22 -4.59 -8.10 2.88
C ARG A 22 -5.95 -8.79 2.76
N VAL A 23 -6.48 -8.88 1.55
CA VAL A 23 -7.77 -9.46 1.21
C VAL A 23 -7.67 -10.35 -0.02
N LYS A 24 -8.77 -11.00 -0.39
CA LYS A 24 -8.90 -11.73 -1.65
C LYS A 24 -9.87 -10.98 -2.58
N ALA A 25 -9.45 -10.75 -3.82
CA ALA A 25 -10.25 -10.06 -4.83
C ALA A 25 -9.82 -10.48 -6.24
N VAL A 26 -10.68 -10.21 -7.23
CA VAL A 26 -10.31 -10.30 -8.65
C VAL A 26 -9.79 -8.93 -9.08
N VAL A 27 -8.58 -8.91 -9.67
CA VAL A 27 -8.00 -7.69 -10.22
C VAL A 27 -8.67 -7.37 -11.56
N MET A 28 -9.10 -6.12 -11.70
CA MET A 28 -9.79 -5.60 -12.87
C MET A 28 -8.94 -4.48 -13.49
N THR A 29 -8.98 -4.39 -14.82
CA THR A 29 -8.45 -3.27 -15.59
C THR A 29 -9.58 -2.66 -16.41
N ARG A 30 -9.41 -1.41 -16.85
CA ARG A 30 -10.38 -0.78 -17.75
C ARG A 30 -9.88 -0.91 -19.18
N ASP A 31 -10.73 -1.43 -20.05
CA ASP A 31 -10.51 -1.34 -21.49
C ASP A 31 -11.02 0.01 -21.99
N ASP A 32 -10.11 0.85 -22.48
CA ASP A 32 -10.46 2.17 -22.99
C ASP A 32 -11.21 2.09 -24.33
N SER A 33 -11.20 0.95 -25.02
CA SER A 33 -11.95 0.74 -26.28
C SER A 33 -13.45 0.57 -26.03
N SER A 34 -13.81 -0.32 -25.10
CA SER A 34 -15.21 -0.55 -24.70
C SER A 34 -15.70 0.37 -23.58
N GLY A 35 -14.78 1.02 -22.86
CA GLY A 35 -15.06 1.80 -21.66
C GLY A 35 -15.40 0.95 -20.43
N GLY A 36 -15.43 -0.38 -20.56
CA GLY A 36 -15.82 -1.35 -19.54
C GLY A 36 -14.67 -1.85 -18.67
N TRP A 37 -15.03 -2.55 -17.59
CA TRP A 37 -14.08 -3.22 -16.70
C TRP A 37 -13.96 -4.69 -17.06
N LEU A 38 -12.73 -5.19 -17.18
CA LEU A 38 -12.45 -6.59 -17.49
C LEU A 38 -11.43 -7.18 -16.50
N PRO A 39 -11.49 -8.50 -16.23
CA PRO A 39 -10.52 -9.17 -15.37
C PRO A 39 -9.11 -9.09 -15.96
N GLN A 40 -8.14 -8.67 -15.15
CA GLN A 40 -6.75 -8.55 -15.56
C GLN A 40 -6.17 -9.92 -15.92
N GLU A 41 -5.57 -10.03 -17.11
CA GLU A 41 -4.86 -11.22 -17.59
C GLU A 41 -5.63 -12.55 -17.45
N GLY A 42 -6.93 -12.53 -17.78
CA GLY A 42 -7.82 -13.70 -17.67
C GLY A 42 -8.44 -13.91 -16.29
N GLY A 43 -8.20 -12.99 -15.35
CA GLY A 43 -8.82 -12.96 -14.03
C GLY A 43 -8.26 -13.98 -13.06
N GLY A 44 -9.15 -14.51 -12.22
CA GLY A 44 -8.79 -15.37 -11.09
C GLY A 44 -8.63 -14.60 -9.79
N LEU A 45 -8.64 -15.35 -8.69
CA LEU A 45 -8.56 -14.79 -7.35
C LEU A 45 -7.11 -14.44 -7.00
N SER A 46 -6.89 -13.21 -6.53
CA SER A 46 -5.58 -12.72 -6.11
C SER A 46 -5.57 -12.45 -4.60
N ARG A 47 -4.40 -12.63 -3.96
CA ARG A 47 -4.11 -12.01 -2.66
C ARG A 47 -3.71 -10.58 -2.95
N VAL A 48 -4.52 -9.62 -2.53
CA VAL A 48 -4.30 -8.20 -2.80
C VAL A 48 -4.18 -7.48 -1.46
N GLY A 49 -3.21 -6.58 -1.36
CA GLY A 49 -2.97 -5.85 -0.14
C GLY A 49 -2.33 -4.49 -0.38
N VAL A 50 -2.29 -3.70 0.69
CA VAL A 50 -1.51 -2.47 0.74
C VAL A 50 -0.32 -2.75 1.64
N CYS A 51 0.89 -2.64 1.09
CA CYS A 51 2.14 -2.84 1.81
C CYS A 51 2.90 -1.53 1.95
N LYS A 52 3.64 -1.43 3.06
CA LYS A 52 4.57 -0.36 3.34
C LYS A 52 5.92 -0.70 2.70
N ILE A 53 6.48 0.23 1.96
CA ILE A 53 7.78 0.08 1.30
C ILE A 53 8.75 1.13 1.82
N GLN A 54 10.03 0.77 1.94
CA GLN A 54 11.07 1.74 2.28
C GLN A 54 11.57 2.39 0.99
N CYS A 55 11.39 3.70 0.84
CA CYS A 55 11.98 4.41 -0.30
C CYS A 55 13.43 4.77 0.06
N THR A 56 14.39 4.08 -0.57
CA THR A 56 15.84 4.25 -0.36
C THR A 56 16.37 5.61 -0.84
N GLU A 57 15.68 6.27 -1.78
CA GLU A 57 16.25 7.45 -2.49
C GLU A 57 15.74 8.81 -1.99
N ALA A 58 14.70 8.87 -1.15
CA ALA A 58 14.12 10.15 -0.69
C ALA A 58 14.00 10.18 0.84
N ASN A 59 15.06 10.61 1.52
CA ASN A 59 15.03 11.02 2.94
C ASN A 59 14.55 9.96 3.95
N GLY A 60 14.58 8.67 3.59
CA GLY A 60 14.06 7.58 4.44
C GLY A 60 12.54 7.61 4.64
N ARG A 61 11.79 8.30 3.77
CA ARG A 61 10.32 8.32 3.85
C ARG A 61 9.74 6.99 3.40
N ASN A 62 8.81 6.46 4.20
CA ASN A 62 8.08 5.25 3.85
C ASN A 62 7.07 5.55 2.73
N GLY A 63 7.05 4.71 1.71
CA GLY A 63 6.04 4.69 0.66
C GLY A 63 5.00 3.59 0.91
N PHE A 64 3.97 3.56 0.08
CA PHE A 64 3.00 2.47 0.08
C PHE A 64 2.73 1.97 -1.34
N LEU A 65 2.51 0.68 -1.44
CA LEU A 65 2.27 -0.04 -2.69
C LEU A 65 0.98 -0.86 -2.55
N ILE A 66 0.12 -0.78 -3.55
CA ILE A 66 -0.96 -1.75 -3.73
C ILE A 66 -0.40 -2.89 -4.57
N HIS A 67 -0.30 -4.07 -3.96
CA HIS A 67 0.27 -5.26 -4.55
C HIS A 67 -0.79 -6.38 -4.64
N GLY A 68 -0.82 -7.09 -5.77
CA GLY A 68 -1.74 -8.20 -6.00
C GLY A 68 -1.09 -9.37 -6.72
N GLU A 69 -0.98 -10.49 -6.02
CA GLU A 69 -0.47 -11.76 -6.55
C GLU A 69 -1.64 -12.72 -6.83
N ARG A 70 -1.73 -13.23 -8.06
CA ARG A 70 -2.73 -14.21 -8.45
C ARG A 70 -2.44 -15.56 -7.80
N GLN A 71 -3.45 -16.15 -7.16
CA GLN A 71 -3.27 -17.36 -6.35
C GLN A 71 -2.91 -18.60 -7.18
N LYS A 72 -3.38 -18.67 -8.43
CA LYS A 72 -3.24 -19.85 -9.30
C LYS A 72 -1.78 -20.12 -9.69
N ASP A 73 -1.07 -19.07 -10.07
CA ASP A 73 0.22 -19.14 -10.76
C ASP A 73 1.28 -18.21 -10.15
N LYS A 74 0.94 -17.54 -9.04
CA LYS A 74 1.85 -16.64 -8.32
C LYS A 74 2.28 -15.42 -9.13
N LEU A 75 1.57 -15.10 -10.21
CA LEU A 75 1.87 -13.95 -11.04
C LEU A 75 1.45 -12.65 -10.33
N VAL A 76 2.34 -11.66 -10.31
CA VAL A 76 2.02 -10.30 -9.88
C VAL A 76 1.20 -9.62 -10.98
N VAL A 77 -0.11 -9.47 -10.73
CA VAL A 77 -1.07 -8.92 -11.70
C VAL A 77 -1.48 -7.48 -11.37
N LEU A 78 -1.07 -6.99 -10.20
CA LEU A 78 -1.32 -5.61 -9.76
C LEU A 78 -0.11 -5.11 -8.97
N GLU A 79 0.47 -4.02 -9.46
CA GLU A 79 1.50 -3.27 -8.76
C GLU A 79 1.25 -1.77 -9.01
N CYS A 80 0.94 -1.02 -7.95
CA CYS A 80 0.57 0.38 -8.06
C CYS A 80 0.97 1.16 -6.82
N TYR A 81 1.89 2.12 -6.97
CA TYR A 81 2.27 3.03 -5.89
C TYR A 81 1.09 3.90 -5.46
N VAL A 82 0.90 4.03 -4.14
CA VAL A 82 -0.12 4.91 -3.57
C VAL A 82 0.40 6.35 -3.61
N LYS A 83 -0.40 7.25 -4.19
CA LYS A 83 -0.12 8.70 -4.20
C LYS A 83 -1.06 9.43 -3.24
N LYS A 84 -0.64 10.60 -2.74
CA LYS A 84 -1.46 11.43 -1.83
C LYS A 84 -2.76 11.90 -2.47
N ASP A 85 -2.73 12.09 -3.78
CA ASP A 85 -3.83 12.53 -4.64
C ASP A 85 -4.54 11.35 -5.34
N LEU A 86 -4.39 10.12 -4.82
CA LEU A 86 -5.03 8.94 -5.37
C LEU A 86 -6.56 9.11 -5.41
N ILE A 87 -7.14 9.06 -6.61
CA ILE A 87 -8.58 9.12 -6.81
C ILE A 87 -9.15 7.70 -6.64
N TYR A 88 -9.63 7.40 -5.43
CA TYR A 88 -10.25 6.12 -5.08
C TYR A 88 -11.79 6.21 -5.14
N THR A 89 -12.43 5.38 -5.96
CA THR A 89 -13.87 5.37 -6.21
C THR A 89 -14.49 4.06 -5.76
N LYS A 90 -15.57 4.14 -4.96
CA LYS A 90 -16.39 3.00 -4.54
C LYS A 90 -17.63 2.91 -5.42
N ALA A 91 -17.50 2.25 -6.58
CA ALA A 91 -18.57 2.18 -7.57
C ALA A 91 -19.78 1.37 -7.06
N ASN A 92 -19.55 0.31 -6.29
CA ASN A 92 -20.58 -0.42 -5.55
C ASN A 92 -19.95 -1.15 -4.33
N PRO A 93 -20.73 -1.82 -3.46
CA PRO A 93 -20.22 -2.42 -2.22
C PRO A 93 -19.11 -3.45 -2.39
N THR A 94 -18.92 -4.03 -3.57
CA THR A 94 -17.92 -5.05 -3.86
C THR A 94 -17.03 -4.70 -5.05
N PHE A 95 -17.14 -3.49 -5.60
CA PHE A 95 -16.32 -3.05 -6.72
C PHE A 95 -15.82 -1.64 -6.48
N HIS A 96 -14.51 -1.55 -6.22
CA HIS A 96 -13.81 -0.28 -6.08
C HIS A 96 -12.76 -0.16 -7.17
N HIS A 97 -12.46 1.08 -7.57
CA HIS A 97 -11.45 1.34 -8.58
C HIS A 97 -10.74 2.66 -8.35
N TRP A 98 -9.56 2.79 -8.92
CA TRP A 98 -8.76 4.00 -8.83
C TRP A 98 -7.99 4.25 -10.12
N LYS A 99 -7.46 5.47 -10.24
CA LYS A 99 -6.61 5.88 -11.35
C LYS A 99 -5.28 6.37 -10.81
N VAL A 100 -4.19 5.90 -11.40
CA VAL A 100 -2.85 6.44 -11.20
C VAL A 100 -2.25 6.72 -12.56
N ASP A 101 -1.80 7.95 -12.75
CA ASP A 101 -1.32 8.46 -14.04
C ASP A 101 -2.37 8.21 -15.13
N ASN A 102 -2.06 7.44 -16.18
CA ASN A 102 -3.02 7.10 -17.22
C ASN A 102 -3.59 5.67 -17.12
N ARG A 103 -3.36 4.97 -16.01
CA ARG A 103 -3.83 3.59 -15.80
C ARG A 103 -4.97 3.55 -14.77
N LYS A 104 -5.98 2.74 -15.06
CA LYS A 104 -7.15 2.54 -14.20
C LYS A 104 -7.14 1.10 -13.71
N PHE A 105 -7.18 0.93 -12.40
CA PHE A 105 -7.17 -0.35 -11.73
C PHE A 105 -8.47 -0.52 -10.95
N GLY A 106 -8.94 -1.75 -10.83
CA GLY A 106 -10.15 -2.07 -10.08
C GLY A 106 -9.99 -3.39 -9.33
N LEU A 107 -10.82 -3.55 -8.31
CA LEU A 107 -10.93 -4.78 -7.54
C LEU A 107 -12.39 -5.16 -7.40
N THR A 108 -12.71 -6.38 -7.78
CA THR A 108 -13.98 -7.03 -7.42
C THR A 108 -13.75 -7.89 -6.20
N PHE A 109 -14.25 -7.45 -5.05
CA PHE A 109 -14.11 -8.12 -3.76
C PHE A 109 -15.10 -9.28 -3.63
N LEU A 110 -14.71 -10.29 -2.86
CA LEU A 110 -15.58 -11.42 -2.53
C LEU A 110 -16.73 -11.02 -1.61
N SER A 111 -16.54 -9.98 -0.80
CA SER A 111 -17.54 -9.51 0.15
C SER A 111 -17.46 -7.99 0.37
N PRO A 112 -18.56 -7.34 0.78
CA PRO A 112 -18.52 -5.94 1.21
C PRO A 112 -17.62 -5.71 2.43
N ALA A 113 -17.39 -6.74 3.26
CA ALA A 113 -16.50 -6.63 4.41
C ALA A 113 -15.04 -6.48 3.97
N ASP A 114 -14.60 -7.29 2.98
CA ASP A 114 -13.27 -7.19 2.38
C ASP A 114 -13.07 -5.83 1.71
N ALA A 115 -14.08 -5.36 0.96
CA ALA A 115 -14.06 -4.06 0.30
C ALA A 115 -13.86 -2.92 1.32
N ARG A 116 -14.58 -2.97 2.45
CA ARG A 116 -14.42 -1.99 3.55
C ARG A 116 -13.06 -2.10 4.24
N ALA A 117 -12.53 -3.31 4.42
CA ALA A 117 -11.21 -3.51 5.00
C ALA A 117 -10.12 -2.89 4.12
N PHE A 118 -10.20 -3.16 2.80
CA PHE A 118 -9.27 -2.61 1.84
C PHE A 118 -9.36 -1.07 1.74
N ASP A 119 -10.57 -0.50 1.71
CA ASP A 119 -10.78 0.96 1.76
C ASP A 119 -10.14 1.61 3.00
N ARG A 120 -10.25 0.98 4.18
CA ARG A 120 -9.56 1.45 5.39
C ARG A 120 -8.03 1.45 5.23
N GLY A 121 -7.47 0.39 4.66
CA GLY A 121 -6.03 0.29 4.44
C GLY A 121 -5.51 1.33 3.44
N VAL A 122 -6.24 1.58 2.35
CA VAL A 122 -5.88 2.62 1.36
C VAL A 122 -5.92 4.01 2.00
N ARG A 123 -6.97 4.34 2.77
CA ARG A 123 -7.06 5.62 3.46
C ARG A 123 -5.93 5.82 4.47
N LYS A 124 -5.64 4.80 5.27
CA LYS A 124 -4.51 4.83 6.21
C LYS A 124 -3.18 5.08 5.50
N ALA A 125 -2.93 4.42 4.36
CA ALA A 125 -1.72 4.66 3.58
C ALA A 125 -1.61 6.11 3.08
N ILE A 126 -2.72 6.72 2.64
CA ILE A 126 -2.75 8.11 2.17
C ILE A 126 -2.54 9.10 3.34
N GLU A 127 -3.15 8.82 4.50
CA GLU A 127 -2.97 9.59 5.75
C GLU A 127 -1.49 9.56 6.18
N ASP A 128 -0.90 8.37 6.32
CA ASP A 128 0.49 8.19 6.74
C ASP A 128 1.48 8.84 5.74
N LEU A 129 1.20 8.81 4.42
CA LEU A 129 1.99 9.54 3.41
C LEU A 129 1.95 11.06 3.61
N THR A 130 0.82 11.58 4.05
CA THR A 130 0.61 13.02 4.24
C THR A 130 1.28 13.49 5.53
N GLU A 131 1.15 12.75 6.62
CA GLU A 131 1.74 13.05 7.92
C GLU A 131 3.27 12.92 7.94
N GLY A 132 3.85 11.92 7.25
CA GLY A 132 5.30 11.79 7.05
C GLY A 132 5.94 12.94 6.27
N SER A 133 5.11 13.83 5.70
CA SER A 133 5.54 15.05 5.02
C SER A 133 5.74 16.25 5.96
N THR A 134 5.05 16.26 7.11
CA THR A 134 4.93 17.43 7.99
C THR A 134 5.69 17.31 9.29
N THR A 135 6.24 16.15 9.65
CA THR A 135 6.83 15.96 10.97
C THR A 135 8.35 15.79 10.88
N SER A 136 9.06 16.92 10.92
CA SER A 136 10.33 16.98 11.63
C SER A 136 10.00 16.87 13.12
N SER A 137 9.98 15.67 13.71
CA SER A 137 9.90 15.55 15.16
C SER A 137 11.26 15.96 15.73
N SER A 138 11.32 17.20 16.22
CA SER A 138 12.36 17.67 17.10
C SER A 138 12.41 16.80 18.34
N THR A 139 13.52 16.07 18.49
CA THR A 139 13.99 15.53 19.76
C THR A 139 14.30 16.70 20.69
N ILE A 140 13.41 17.02 21.64
CA ILE A 140 13.81 17.70 22.88
C ILE A 140 13.04 17.03 24.02
N HIS A 141 13.69 16.04 24.63
CA HIS A 141 13.37 15.60 25.97
C HIS A 141 13.95 16.67 26.89
N ASN A 142 13.13 17.58 27.40
CA ASN A 142 13.56 18.44 28.49
C ASN A 142 13.60 17.60 29.77
N GLU A 143 14.80 17.17 30.11
CA GLU A 143 15.19 16.83 31.47
C GLU A 143 15.12 18.11 32.31
N THR A 144 14.20 18.18 33.25
CA THR A 144 14.42 18.96 34.48
C THR A 144 13.77 18.21 35.62
N GLU A 145 14.54 17.25 36.11
CA GLU A 145 14.58 16.83 37.50
C GLU A 145 14.44 18.07 38.41
N VAL A 146 13.33 18.17 39.14
CA VAL A 146 13.23 19.04 40.31
C VAL A 146 12.95 18.12 41.49
N GLY A 147 14.03 17.85 42.21
CA GLY A 147 14.01 17.11 43.47
C GLY A 147 13.38 17.91 44.60
N ASP A 148 13.11 17.14 45.67
CA ASP A 148 12.79 17.46 47.07
C ASP A 148 12.69 18.93 47.49
N ASP A 149 11.64 19.26 48.25
CA ASP A 149 11.85 19.66 49.65
C ASP A 149 10.52 19.84 50.45
N ASP A 150 10.60 19.38 51.69
CA ASP A 150 9.90 19.78 52.92
C ASP A 150 8.49 19.28 53.32
N VAL A 151 8.55 18.30 54.22
CA VAL A 151 7.65 17.99 55.35
C VAL A 151 7.33 19.22 56.20
N PHE A 152 6.04 19.46 56.48
CA PHE A 152 5.62 20.13 57.73
C PHE A 152 4.36 19.47 58.31
N THR A 153 4.58 18.82 59.47
CA THR A 153 3.76 18.64 60.70
C THR A 153 2.24 18.51 60.62
#